data_AF-A0A838NPC3-F1
#
_entry.id   AF-A0A838NPC3-F1
#
_cell.length_a   1.000
_cell.length_b   1.000
_cell.length_c   1.000
_cell.angle_alpha   90.00
_cell.angle_beta   90.00
_cell.angle_gamma   90.00
#
_symmetry.space_group_name_H-M   'P 1'
#
loop_
_entity.id
_entity.type
_entity.pdbx_description
1 polymer ?
#
loop_
_entity_poly.entity_id
_entity_poly.type
_entity_poly.pdbx_seq_one_letter_code
_entity_poly.pdbx_strand_id
1 'polypeptide(L)'
;MKTSAAAAALLGTRAALGQPLTGPTLAESTSDPFVNDLALEALNAAKSAGASYADVRVGRYRRQSIGTRERQITGVSDSESYGASASPATGVATRALRAVRSRLRARLPTTR
;
A
#
# COMPACT_ATOMS: atom_id res chain seq x y z
N MET A 1 -58.85 32.38 -1.23
CA MET A 1 -57.59 32.06 -1.95
C MET A 1 -56.58 31.59 -0.91
N LYS A 2 -56.42 30.26 -0.76
CA LYS A 2 -55.32 29.45 -1.32
C LYS A 2 -53.97 29.75 -0.64
N THR A 3 -53.64 28.98 0.41
CA THR A 3 -52.65 27.87 0.42
C THR A 3 -51.20 28.34 0.54
N SER A 4 -50.55 28.02 1.67
CA SER A 4 -49.20 27.43 1.69
C SER A 4 -48.74 27.16 3.14
N ALA A 5 -49.25 26.08 3.74
CA ALA A 5 -48.67 25.44 4.94
C ALA A 5 -47.74 24.27 4.56
N ALA A 6 -47.36 24.16 3.28
CA ALA A 6 -46.65 23.01 2.71
C ALA A 6 -45.14 23.25 2.50
N ALA A 7 -44.57 24.36 2.99
CA ALA A 7 -43.14 24.64 2.82
C ALA A 7 -42.26 23.98 3.90
N ALA A 8 -42.81 23.62 5.07
CA ALA A 8 -42.02 23.05 6.17
C ALA A 8 -41.80 21.52 6.05
N ALA A 9 -42.65 20.80 5.31
CA ALA A 9 -42.57 19.34 5.19
C ALA A 9 -41.52 18.86 4.17
N LEU A 10 -41.04 19.74 3.27
CA LEU A 10 -40.03 19.39 2.25
C LEU A 10 -38.58 19.51 2.74
N LEU A 11 -38.33 20.17 3.86
CA LEU A 11 -36.99 20.16 4.48
C LEU A 11 -36.70 18.87 5.25
N GLY A 12 -37.73 18.15 5.72
CA GLY A 12 -37.57 16.88 6.42
C GLY A 12 -37.23 15.70 5.51
N THR A 13 -37.61 15.78 4.23
CA THR A 13 -37.45 14.66 3.27
C THR A 13 -36.11 14.64 2.54
N ARG A 14 -35.32 15.73 2.56
CA ARG A 14 -33.95 15.73 1.97
C ARG A 14 -32.89 15.13 2.88
N ALA A 15 -33.15 15.00 4.18
CA ALA A 15 -32.23 14.33 5.10
C ALA A 15 -32.26 12.79 4.95
N ALA A 16 -33.32 12.23 4.35
CA ALA A 16 -33.51 10.80 4.18
C ALA A 16 -32.98 10.23 2.85
N LEU A 17 -32.66 11.07 1.86
CA LEU A 17 -32.23 10.65 0.50
C LEU A 17 -30.71 10.71 0.28
N GLY A 18 -29.93 11.01 1.32
CA GLY A 18 -28.54 11.38 1.16
C GLY A 18 -27.61 10.86 2.24
N GLN A 19 -27.93 9.73 2.89
CA GLN A 19 -26.85 9.01 3.56
C GLN A 19 -25.96 8.43 2.45
N PRO A 20 -24.71 8.90 2.29
CA PRO A 20 -23.77 8.14 1.48
C PRO A 20 -23.72 6.78 2.14
N LEU A 21 -24.08 5.73 1.38
CA LEU A 21 -23.74 4.37 1.72
C LEU A 21 -22.22 4.34 1.77
N THR A 22 -21.68 4.65 2.95
CA THR A 22 -20.30 4.37 3.29
C THR A 22 -20.28 2.86 3.35
N GLY A 23 -20.07 2.25 2.18
CA GLY A 23 -19.66 0.86 2.10
C GLY A 23 -18.48 0.68 3.04
N PRO A 24 -18.19 -0.56 3.49
CA PRO A 24 -17.05 -0.80 4.35
C PRO A 24 -15.86 -0.08 3.74
N THR A 25 -15.39 0.98 4.41
CA THR A 25 -14.08 1.55 4.12
C THR A 25 -13.20 0.34 4.29
N LEU A 26 -12.75 -0.25 3.18
CA LEU A 26 -11.70 -1.24 3.19
C LEU A 26 -10.65 -0.57 4.02
N ALA A 27 -10.49 -1.02 5.26
CA ALA A 27 -9.57 -0.42 6.20
C ALA A 27 -8.30 -0.23 5.39
N GLU A 28 -7.94 1.03 5.11
CA GLU A 28 -6.73 1.33 4.35
C GLU A 28 -5.70 0.47 5.02
N SER A 29 -5.21 -0.53 4.29
CA SER A 29 -4.28 -1.50 4.85
C SER A 29 -3.20 -0.61 5.43
N THR A 30 -3.12 -0.52 6.76
CA THR A 30 -2.17 0.36 7.44
C THR A 30 -0.84 -0.19 7.00
N SER A 31 -0.34 0.37 5.91
CA SER A 31 0.83 -0.13 5.22
C SER A 31 1.93 0.09 6.24
N ASP A 32 2.69 -0.96 6.53
CA ASP A 32 3.80 -0.85 7.45
C ASP A 32 4.59 0.43 7.11
N PRO A 33 4.90 1.28 8.10
CA PRO A 33 5.62 2.54 7.84
C PRO A 33 6.93 2.27 7.08
N PHE A 34 7.53 1.10 7.31
CA PHE A 34 8.69 0.60 6.59
C PHE A 34 8.47 0.45 5.07
N VAL A 35 7.31 -0.05 4.64
CA VAL A 35 6.97 -0.23 3.22
C VAL A 35 6.83 1.12 2.53
N ASN A 36 6.21 2.09 3.20
CA ASN A 36 6.07 3.45 2.69
C ASN A 36 7.41 4.16 2.57
N ASP A 37 8.25 4.06 3.61
CA ASP A 37 9.59 4.65 3.60
C ASP A 37 10.46 4.06 2.50
N LEU A 38 10.36 2.75 2.28
CA LEU A 38 11.08 2.05 1.21
C LEU A 38 10.60 2.52 -0.18
N ALA A 39 9.27 2.67 -0.35
CA ALA A 39 8.67 3.15 -1.59
C ALA A 39 9.07 4.61 -1.90
N LEU A 40 9.04 5.48 -0.89
CA LEU A 40 9.45 6.88 -1.01
C LEU A 40 10.93 7.00 -1.37
N GLU A 41 11.80 6.19 -0.77
CA GLU A 41 13.22 6.19 -1.10
C GLU A 41 13.48 5.70 -2.54
N ALA A 42 12.79 4.63 -2.96
CA ALA A 42 12.88 4.14 -4.34
C ALA A 42 12.40 5.20 -5.34
N LEU A 43 11.31 5.92 -5.03
CA LEU A 43 10.79 6.99 -5.87
C LEU A 43 11.75 8.19 -5.95
N ASN A 44 12.33 8.60 -4.82
CA ASN A 44 13.33 9.66 -4.78
C ASN A 44 14.60 9.29 -5.55
N ALA A 45 15.04 8.03 -5.46
CA ALA A 45 16.15 7.52 -6.25
C ALA A 45 15.83 7.55 -7.75
N ALA A 46 14.63 7.13 -8.17
CA ALA A 46 14.20 7.19 -9.57
C ALA A 46 14.11 8.63 -10.11
N LYS A 47 13.56 9.56 -9.31
CA LYS A 47 13.51 11.00 -9.65
C LYS A 47 14.91 11.60 -9.76
N SER A 48 15.82 11.29 -8.83
CA SER A 48 17.21 11.78 -8.85
C SER A 48 17.98 11.29 -10.08
N ALA A 49 17.56 10.16 -10.65
CA ALA A 49 18.13 9.61 -11.87
C ALA A 49 17.53 10.22 -13.15
N GLY A 50 16.52 11.10 -13.06
CA GLY A 50 15.94 11.81 -14.19
C GLY A 50 14.72 11.12 -14.84
N ALA A 51 14.07 10.17 -14.15
CA ALA A 51 12.84 9.57 -14.67
C ALA A 51 11.64 10.50 -14.47
N SER A 52 10.97 10.90 -15.57
CA SER A 52 9.71 11.66 -15.52
C SER A 52 8.53 10.83 -15.02
N TYR A 53 8.62 9.50 -15.14
CA TYR A 53 7.62 8.55 -14.66
C TYR A 53 8.30 7.27 -14.18
N ALA A 54 7.88 6.79 -13.00
CA ALA A 54 8.32 5.53 -12.43
C ALA A 54 7.19 4.91 -11.61
N ASP A 55 6.91 3.63 -11.82
CA ASP A 55 6.09 2.83 -10.92
C ASP A 55 7.01 2.08 -9.93
N VAL A 56 6.65 2.13 -8.64
CA VAL A 56 7.36 1.42 -7.57
C VAL A 56 6.37 0.46 -6.92
N ARG A 57 6.77 -0.79 -6.77
CA ARG A 57 5.99 -1.84 -6.12
C ARG A 57 6.83 -2.44 -5.00
N VAL A 58 6.26 -2.55 -3.81
CA VAL A 58 6.90 -3.18 -2.65
C VAL A 58 6.03 -4.35 -2.22
N GLY A 59 6.60 -5.55 -2.26
CA GLY A 59 5.97 -6.79 -1.82
C GLY A 59 6.55 -7.24 -0.49
N ARG A 60 5.67 -7.73 0.39
CA ARG A 60 6.04 -8.38 1.65
C ARG A 60 5.78 -9.88 1.51
N TYR A 61 6.83 -10.67 1.67
CA TYR A 61 6.78 -12.13 1.60
C TYR A 61 6.97 -12.68 3.00
N ARG A 62 5.89 -13.16 3.61
CA ARG A 62 5.94 -13.86 4.89
C ARG A 62 5.78 -15.36 4.64
N ARG A 63 6.71 -16.16 5.14
CA ARG A 63 6.74 -17.61 5.05
C ARG A 63 6.69 -18.18 6.46
N GLN A 64 5.56 -18.77 6.80
CA GLN A 64 5.36 -19.50 8.05
C GLN A 64 5.42 -21.00 7.77
N SER A 65 6.29 -21.71 8.47
CA SER A 65 6.36 -23.17 8.43
C SER A 65 6.11 -23.72 9.83
N ILE A 66 5.21 -24.71 9.93
CA ILE A 66 4.83 -25.34 11.19
C ILE A 66 5.19 -26.82 11.07
N GLY A 67 6.16 -27.26 11.86
CA GLY A 67 6.49 -28.66 12.05
C GLY A 67 5.55 -29.27 13.08
N THR A 68 4.93 -30.40 12.73
CA THR A 68 4.12 -31.18 13.66
C THR A 68 4.64 -32.61 13.72
N ARG A 69 4.58 -33.22 14.92
CA ARG A 69 4.84 -34.64 15.12
C ARG A 69 3.80 -35.20 16.08
N GLU A 70 3.20 -36.30 15.67
CA GLU A 70 2.03 -36.87 16.34
C GLU A 70 0.93 -35.83 16.60
N ARG A 71 0.68 -35.48 17.88
CA ARG A 71 -0.31 -34.50 18.33
C ARG A 71 0.34 -33.22 18.87
N GLN A 72 1.62 -33.02 18.61
CA GLN A 72 2.42 -31.90 19.12
C GLN A 72 3.01 -31.06 17.98
N ILE A 73 3.12 -29.76 18.24
CA ILE A 73 3.81 -28.82 17.36
C ILE A 73 5.28 -28.84 17.76
N THR A 74 6.13 -29.33 16.88
CA THR A 74 7.58 -29.45 17.11
C THR A 74 8.34 -28.18 16.76
N GLY A 75 7.76 -27.30 15.94
CA GLY A 75 8.36 -26.00 15.65
C GLY A 75 7.46 -25.09 14.83
N VAL A 76 7.60 -23.79 15.07
CA VAL A 76 7.02 -22.74 14.22
C VAL A 76 8.17 -21.84 13.78
N SER A 77 8.42 -21.77 12.48
CA SER A 77 9.36 -20.83 11.88
C SER A 77 8.57 -19.77 11.14
N ASP A 78 8.82 -18.50 11.41
CA ASP A 78 8.31 -17.37 10.63
C ASP A 78 9.49 -16.63 10.02
N SER A 79 9.51 -16.52 8.69
CA SER A 79 10.48 -15.70 7.99
C SER A 79 9.77 -14.67 7.14
N GLU A 80 10.21 -13.42 7.29
CA GLU A 80 9.69 -12.30 6.53
C GLU A 80 10.78 -11.73 5.64
N SER A 81 10.41 -11.38 4.41
CA SER A 81 11.31 -10.83 3.41
C SER A 81 10.58 -9.75 2.63
N TYR A 82 11.26 -8.64 2.42
CA TYR A 82 10.73 -7.54 1.61
C TYR A 82 11.39 -7.56 0.23
N GLY A 83 10.59 -7.31 -0.80
CA GLY A 83 11.07 -7.13 -2.16
C GLY A 83 10.54 -5.82 -2.73
N ALA A 84 11.36 -5.07 -3.45
CA ALA A 84 10.93 -3.88 -4.15
C ALA A 84 11.38 -3.91 -5.61
N SER A 85 10.45 -3.61 -6.51
CA SER A 85 10.72 -3.40 -7.93
C SER A 85 10.29 -1.99 -8.32
N ALA A 86 11.12 -1.33 -9.14
CA ALA A 86 10.80 -0.03 -9.71
C ALA A 86 11.06 -0.10 -11.21
N SER A 87 10.10 0.34 -12.02
CA SER A 87 10.26 0.39 -13.47
C SER A 87 10.16 1.85 -13.96
N PRO A 88 11.30 2.47 -14.31
CA PRO A 88 11.30 3.79 -14.95
C PRO A 88 10.92 3.66 -16.44
N ALA A 89 9.92 4.41 -16.90
CA ALA A 89 9.31 4.21 -18.22
C ALA A 89 10.05 4.90 -19.40
N THR A 90 11.12 5.65 -19.16
CA THR A 90 11.77 6.47 -20.21
C THR A 90 13.28 6.31 -20.14
N GLY A 91 13.93 6.12 -21.30
CA GLY A 91 15.36 6.06 -21.71
C GLY A 91 16.53 6.11 -20.71
N VAL A 92 16.34 6.61 -19.49
CA VAL A 92 17.26 6.66 -18.36
C VAL A 92 17.21 5.39 -17.48
N ALA A 93 16.48 4.36 -17.93
CA ALA A 93 16.14 3.19 -17.14
C ALA A 93 17.35 2.50 -16.51
N THR A 94 18.44 2.35 -17.27
CA THR A 94 19.64 1.63 -16.80
C THR A 94 20.35 2.34 -15.63
N ARG A 95 20.40 3.68 -15.65
CA ARG A 95 21.04 4.48 -14.59
C ARG A 95 20.14 4.57 -13.35
N ALA A 96 18.83 4.76 -13.56
CA ALA A 96 17.84 4.79 -12.50
C ALA A 96 17.72 3.44 -11.77
N LEU A 97 17.63 2.33 -12.49
CA LEU A 97 17.57 0.98 -11.92
C LEU A 97 18.83 0.65 -11.10
N ARG A 98 20.02 1.06 -11.57
CA ARG A 98 21.27 0.84 -10.82
C ARG A 98 21.27 1.61 -9.50
N ALA A 99 20.85 2.88 -9.51
CA ALA A 99 20.79 3.73 -8.31
C ALA A 99 19.73 3.26 -7.30
N VAL A 100 18.55 2.85 -7.79
CA VAL A 100 17.47 2.31 -6.96
C VAL A 100 17.90 0.98 -6.33
N ARG A 101 18.51 0.07 -7.10
CA ARG A 101 18.99 -1.23 -6.58
C ARG A 101 20.11 -1.08 -5.55
N SER A 102 21.04 -0.15 -5.74
CA SER A 102 22.14 0.04 -4.79
C SER A 102 21.66 0.58 -3.43
N ARG A 103 20.70 1.51 -3.43
CA ARG A 103 20.11 2.07 -2.20
C ARG A 103 19.20 1.08 -1.48
N LEU A 104 18.32 0.40 -2.21
CA LEU A 104 17.39 -0.57 -1.61
C LEU A 104 18.12 -1.78 -1.01
N ARG A 105 19.19 -2.26 -1.64
CA ARG A 105 19.98 -3.40 -1.12
C ARG A 105 20.62 -3.11 0.23
N ALA A 106 20.96 -1.86 0.53
CA ALA A 106 21.57 -1.50 1.80
C ALA A 106 20.56 -1.43 2.96
N ARG A 107 19.26 -1.31 2.66
CA ARG A 107 18.20 -1.05 3.64
C ARG A 107 17.23 -2.21 3.83
N LEU A 108 17.20 -3.16 2.91
CA LEU A 108 16.41 -4.38 3.02
C LEU A 108 16.94 -5.26 4.16
N PRO A 109 16.11 -5.66 5.13
CA PRO A 109 16.51 -6.64 6.12
C PRO A 109 16.78 -7.97 5.40
N THR A 110 18.04 -8.36 5.33
CA THR A 110 18.43 -9.74 4.99
C THR A 110 18.12 -10.61 6.19
N THR A 111 16.92 -11.19 6.23
CA THR A 111 16.51 -12.09 7.31
C THR A 111 17.15 -13.47 7.13
N ARG A 112 17.65 -14.01 8.23
CA ARG A 112 18.24 -15.35 8.40
C ARG A 112 17.16 -16.36 8.78
#